data_AF-A0A2E1A7E9-F1
#
_entry.id   AF-A0A2E1A7E9-F1
#
_cell.length_a   1.000
_cell.length_b   1.000
_cell.length_c   1.000
_cell.angle_alpha   90.00
_cell.angle_beta   90.00
_cell.angle_gamma   90.00
#
_symmetry.space_group_name_H-M   'P 1'
#
loop_
_entity.id
_entity.type
_entity.pdbx_description
1 polymer ?
#
loop_
_entity_poly.entity_id
_entity_poly.type
_entity_poly.pdbx_seq_one_letter_code
_entity_poly.pdbx_strand_id
1 'polypeptide(L)'
;MFIRHSQPATEEKGQGLVEYALILVLVALAVVAALTVFGSQLQAVYQCIASNVQALPPNDVGSIYGFELIDPASNDVIRQMGCLETLDAGNYSFSAVTRSEAIQSVYLELEGPVSQTRTENEIPWALFGDEPAGNFAGGNLSAGTYTLKGTPYAGNGASGKSGPTFTLIFNVE
;
A
#
# COMPACT_ATOMS: atom_id res chain seq x y z
N MET A 1 -41.29 -20.85 -71.50
CA MET A 1 -40.07 -20.17 -71.02
C MET A 1 -40.22 -19.97 -69.51
N PHE A 2 -39.66 -20.88 -68.70
CA PHE A 2 -39.82 -20.88 -67.25
C PHE A 2 -38.51 -20.41 -66.61
N ILE A 3 -38.55 -19.24 -65.95
CA ILE A 3 -37.42 -18.75 -65.15
C ILE A 3 -37.61 -19.26 -63.73
N ARG A 4 -36.79 -20.22 -63.30
CA ARG A 4 -36.69 -20.62 -61.89
C ARG A 4 -35.89 -19.55 -61.15
N HIS A 5 -36.55 -18.85 -60.23
CA HIS A 5 -35.89 -18.00 -59.24
C HIS A 5 -35.30 -18.90 -58.15
N SER A 6 -33.97 -19.06 -58.17
CA SER A 6 -33.23 -19.74 -57.11
C SER A 6 -32.89 -18.71 -56.02
N GLN A 7 -33.59 -18.72 -54.89
CA GLN A 7 -33.16 -17.95 -53.72
C GLN A 7 -31.95 -18.65 -53.07
N PRO A 8 -30.85 -17.93 -52.78
CA PRO A 8 -29.74 -18.50 -52.04
C PRO A 8 -30.13 -18.62 -50.57
N ALA A 9 -30.00 -19.82 -50.01
CA ALA A 9 -30.01 -20.02 -48.57
C ALA A 9 -28.78 -19.30 -48.00
N THR A 10 -28.98 -18.31 -47.14
CA THR A 10 -27.93 -17.73 -46.32
C THR A 10 -27.47 -18.81 -45.35
N GLU A 11 -26.37 -19.51 -45.69
CA GLU A 11 -25.58 -20.25 -44.73
C GLU A 11 -25.06 -19.23 -43.70
N GLU A 12 -25.71 -19.18 -42.54
CA GLU A 12 -25.07 -18.72 -41.31
C GLU A 12 -23.89 -19.67 -41.08
N LYS A 13 -22.71 -19.30 -41.61
CA LYS A 13 -21.45 -19.93 -41.25
C LYS A 13 -21.34 -19.82 -39.74
N GLY A 14 -21.65 -20.92 -39.05
CA GLY A 14 -21.30 -21.07 -37.65
C GLY A 14 -19.83 -20.74 -37.55
N GLN A 15 -19.53 -19.54 -37.03
CA GLN A 15 -18.21 -19.12 -36.59
C GLN A 15 -17.62 -20.33 -35.87
N GLY A 16 -16.53 -20.86 -36.41
CA GLY A 16 -16.11 -22.23 -36.10
C GLY A 16 -16.00 -22.40 -34.58
N LEU A 17 -16.42 -23.54 -34.02
CA LEU A 17 -16.38 -23.79 -32.56
C LEU A 17 -15.01 -23.44 -31.93
N VAL A 18 -13.95 -23.47 -32.72
CA VAL A 18 -12.59 -23.04 -32.40
C VAL A 18 -12.47 -21.53 -32.12
N GLU A 19 -13.16 -20.66 -32.85
CA GLU A 19 -13.12 -19.21 -32.64
C GLU A 19 -13.76 -18.83 -31.30
N TYR A 20 -14.89 -19.45 -30.95
CA TYR A 20 -15.48 -19.27 -29.63
C TYR A 20 -14.57 -19.80 -28.52
N ALA A 21 -13.94 -20.96 -28.73
CA ALA A 21 -12.98 -21.50 -27.77
C ALA A 21 -11.78 -20.56 -27.56
N LEU A 22 -11.24 -19.97 -28.63
CA LEU A 22 -10.13 -19.02 -28.55
C LEU A 22 -10.54 -17.71 -27.88
N ILE A 23 -11.73 -17.18 -28.17
CA ILE A 23 -12.26 -15.98 -27.51
C ILE A 23 -12.45 -16.25 -26.02
N LEU A 24 -13.01 -17.41 -25.64
CA LEU A 24 -13.18 -17.78 -24.24
C LEU A 24 -11.84 -17.91 -23.50
N VAL A 25 -10.81 -18.48 -24.13
CA VAL A 25 -9.46 -18.55 -23.54
C VAL A 25 -8.86 -17.16 -23.38
N LEU A 26 -8.98 -16.30 -24.40
CA LEU A 26 -8.48 -14.92 -24.33
C LEU A 26 -9.17 -14.13 -23.21
N VAL A 27 -10.50 -14.20 -23.14
CA VAL A 27 -11.27 -13.53 -22.09
C VAL A 27 -10.92 -14.10 -20.72
N ALA A 28 -10.79 -15.42 -20.57
CA ALA A 28 -10.39 -16.03 -19.30
C ALA A 28 -9.02 -15.54 -18.84
N LEU A 29 -8.03 -15.45 -19.73
CA LEU A 29 -6.71 -14.92 -19.40
C LEU A 29 -6.77 -13.44 -19.00
N ALA A 30 -7.53 -12.63 -19.73
CA ALA A 30 -7.71 -11.22 -19.41
C ALA A 30 -8.38 -11.04 -18.03
N VAL A 31 -9.40 -11.85 -17.71
CA VAL A 31 -10.07 -11.84 -16.40
C VAL A 31 -9.11 -12.26 -15.29
N VAL A 32 -8.31 -13.31 -15.48
CA VAL A 32 -7.33 -13.74 -14.49
C VAL A 32 -6.32 -12.62 -14.21
N ALA A 33 -5.79 -11.96 -15.24
CA ALA A 33 -4.87 -10.83 -15.08
C ALA A 33 -5.53 -9.63 -14.36
N ALA A 34 -6.81 -9.36 -14.62
CA ALA A 34 -7.53 -8.31 -13.90
C ALA A 34 -7.76 -8.67 -12.42
N LEU A 35 -8.12 -9.93 -12.14
CA LEU A 35 -8.37 -10.42 -10.78
C LEU A 35 -7.11 -10.44 -9.91
N THR A 36 -5.93 -10.67 -10.49
CA THR A 36 -4.68 -10.61 -9.73
C THR A 36 -4.37 -9.20 -9.27
N VAL A 37 -4.56 -8.19 -10.13
CA VAL A 37 -4.38 -6.77 -9.79
C VAL A 37 -5.41 -6.30 -8.77
N PHE A 38 -6.68 -6.68 -8.94
CA PHE A 38 -7.72 -6.35 -7.96
C PHE A 38 -7.46 -7.01 -6.60
N GLY A 39 -6.95 -8.25 -6.60
CA GLY A 39 -6.61 -8.99 -5.39
C GLY A 39 -5.57 -8.27 -4.52
N SER A 40 -4.54 -7.65 -5.12
CA SER A 40 -3.53 -6.92 -4.35
C SER A 40 -4.08 -5.64 -3.70
N GLN A 41 -4.95 -4.91 -4.41
CA GLN A 41 -5.63 -3.74 -3.84
C GLN A 41 -6.54 -4.12 -2.67
N LEU A 42 -7.33 -5.20 -2.84
CA LEU A 42 -8.18 -5.70 -1.76
C LEU A 42 -7.36 -6.13 -0.54
N GLN A 43 -6.23 -6.81 -0.75
CA GLN A 43 -5.32 -7.20 0.32
C GLN A 43 -4.79 -5.97 1.08
N ALA A 44 -4.39 -4.92 0.38
CA ALA A 44 -3.87 -3.71 0.99
C ALA A 44 -4.93 -2.96 1.84
N VAL A 45 -6.18 -2.88 1.37
CA VAL A 45 -7.30 -2.34 2.18
C VAL A 45 -7.53 -3.19 3.43
N TYR A 46 -7.60 -4.51 3.26
CA TYR A 46 -7.82 -5.42 4.38
C TYR A 46 -6.73 -5.29 5.44
N GLN A 47 -5.46 -5.27 5.03
CA GLN A 47 -4.33 -5.10 5.96
C GLN A 47 -4.41 -3.78 6.71
N CYS A 48 -4.72 -2.68 6.01
CA CYS A 48 -4.86 -1.38 6.65
C CYS A 48 -6.00 -1.35 7.68
N ILE A 49 -7.17 -1.90 7.35
CA ILE A 49 -8.30 -1.99 8.29
C ILE A 49 -7.92 -2.87 9.49
N ALA A 50 -7.30 -4.03 9.24
CA ALA A 50 -6.85 -4.91 10.31
C ALA A 50 -5.87 -4.21 11.26
N SER A 51 -4.90 -3.47 10.73
CA SER A 51 -3.97 -2.66 11.54
C SER A 51 -4.69 -1.57 12.35
N ASN A 52 -5.66 -0.87 11.75
CA ASN A 52 -6.44 0.14 12.47
C ASN A 52 -7.27 -0.46 13.61
N VAL A 53 -7.87 -1.63 13.40
CA VAL A 53 -8.64 -2.33 14.45
C VAL A 53 -7.72 -2.82 15.56
N GLN A 54 -6.55 -3.36 15.24
CA GLN A 54 -5.55 -3.79 16.24
C GLN A 54 -4.98 -2.62 17.03
N ALA A 55 -4.95 -1.42 16.44
CA ALA A 55 -4.51 -0.20 17.11
C ALA A 55 -5.53 0.35 18.13
N LEU A 56 -6.74 -0.21 18.22
CA LEU A 56 -7.73 0.25 19.19
C LEU A 56 -7.39 -0.21 20.63
N PRO A 57 -7.67 0.62 21.64
CA PRO A 57 -7.47 0.25 23.03
C PRO A 57 -8.38 -0.91 23.49
N PRO A 58 -8.01 -1.65 24.55
CA PRO A 58 -6.85 -1.44 25.41
C PRO A 58 -5.58 -2.11 24.88
N ASN A 59 -4.50 -1.34 24.84
CA ASN A 59 -3.16 -1.80 24.49
C ASN A 59 -2.15 -1.22 25.48
N ASP A 60 -1.60 -2.06 26.35
CA ASP A 60 -0.78 -1.60 27.48
C ASP A 60 0.48 -0.80 27.09
N VAL A 61 0.99 -1.02 25.87
CA VAL A 61 2.17 -0.33 25.33
C VAL A 61 1.79 0.95 24.57
N GLY A 62 0.54 1.07 24.09
CA GLY A 62 0.15 2.01 23.04
C GLY A 62 0.15 1.42 21.63
N SER A 63 -0.30 2.20 20.66
CA SER A 63 -0.43 1.79 19.25
C SER A 63 -0.01 2.92 18.32
N ILE A 64 0.35 2.53 17.11
CA ILE A 64 0.39 3.42 15.95
C ILE A 64 -0.97 3.30 15.25
N TYR A 65 -1.55 4.42 14.83
CA TYR A 65 -2.83 4.44 14.11
C TYR A 65 -2.74 5.08 12.72
N GLY A 66 -1.53 5.44 12.28
CA GLY A 66 -1.29 5.99 10.95
C GLY A 66 0.14 6.45 10.77
N PHE A 67 0.41 6.96 9.57
CA PHE A 67 1.64 7.64 9.24
C PHE A 67 1.32 9.01 8.66
N GLU A 68 2.17 9.98 8.95
CA GLU A 68 2.18 11.29 8.30
C GLU A 68 3.22 11.30 7.19
N LEU A 69 2.82 11.81 6.02
CA LEU A 69 3.70 12.12 4.90
C LEU A 69 4.22 13.54 5.08
N ILE A 70 5.53 13.70 5.00
CA ILE A 70 6.23 14.97 5.25
C ILE A 70 7.02 15.34 4.00
N ASP A 71 7.01 16.63 3.67
CA ASP A 71 7.93 17.20 2.69
C ASP A 71 9.23 17.62 3.40
N PRO A 72 10.34 16.91 3.19
CA PRO A 72 11.61 17.20 3.85
C PRO A 72 12.26 18.51 3.36
N ALA A 73 11.81 19.08 2.23
CA ALA A 73 12.31 20.37 1.77
C ALA A 73 11.75 21.54 2.59
N SER A 74 10.49 21.42 3.03
CA SER A 74 9.81 22.43 3.86
C SER A 74 9.76 22.06 5.35
N ASN A 75 10.00 20.79 5.70
CA ASN A 75 9.77 20.20 7.03
C ASN A 75 8.30 20.24 7.47
N ASP A 76 7.38 20.40 6.53
CA ASP A 76 5.95 20.45 6.80
C ASP A 76 5.29 19.08 6.61
N VAL A 77 4.37 18.76 7.52
CA VAL A 77 3.46 17.62 7.35
C VAL A 77 2.51 17.93 6.20
N ILE A 78 2.55 17.12 5.15
CA ILE A 78 1.66 17.24 3.98
C ILE A 78 0.26 16.75 4.36
N ARG A 79 0.17 15.53 4.91
CA ARG A 79 -1.08 14.89 5.34
C ARG A 79 -0.83 13.60 6.13
N GLN A 80 -1.86 13.08 6.79
CA GLN A 80 -1.92 11.69 7.25
C GLN A 80 -2.27 10.76 6.09
N MET A 81 -1.59 9.62 6.00
CA MET A 81 -1.79 8.64 4.93
C MET A 81 -3.00 7.73 5.18
N GLY A 82 -3.82 7.54 4.14
CA GLY A 82 -4.96 6.63 4.11
C GLY A 82 -4.67 5.21 3.59
N CYS A 83 -5.64 4.31 3.74
CA CYS A 83 -5.59 2.96 3.17
C CYS A 83 -5.70 3.03 1.64
N LEU A 84 -4.64 2.66 0.92
CA LEU A 84 -4.48 2.82 -0.55
C LEU A 84 -4.23 4.26 -1.00
N GLU A 85 -3.03 4.76 -0.72
CA GLU A 85 -2.56 5.99 -1.33
C GLU A 85 -1.66 5.74 -2.53
N THR A 86 -1.68 6.69 -3.45
CA THR A 86 -0.71 6.83 -4.52
C THR A 86 0.05 8.14 -4.31
N LEU A 87 1.37 8.10 -4.43
CA LEU A 87 2.27 9.25 -4.44
C LEU A 87 2.90 9.39 -5.82
N ASP A 88 3.24 10.60 -6.22
CA ASP A 88 4.19 10.79 -7.34
C ASP A 88 5.61 10.46 -6.85
N ALA A 89 6.45 9.92 -7.73
CA ALA A 89 7.87 9.73 -7.44
C ALA A 89 8.53 11.04 -6.95
N GLY A 90 9.29 10.97 -5.86
CA GLY A 90 9.83 12.16 -5.21
C GLY A 90 10.54 11.87 -3.90
N ASN A 91 11.03 12.94 -3.26
CA ASN A 91 11.71 12.88 -1.97
C ASN A 91 10.70 13.15 -0.85
N TYR A 92 10.51 12.16 0.03
CA TYR A 92 9.54 12.25 1.13
C TYR A 92 10.13 11.73 2.44
N SER A 93 9.55 12.19 3.54
CA SER A 93 9.73 11.58 4.86
C SER A 93 8.41 11.03 5.41
N PHE A 94 8.52 10.13 6.37
CA PHE A 94 7.36 9.53 7.04
C PHE A 94 7.55 9.57 8.54
N SER A 95 6.50 9.94 9.27
CA SER A 95 6.46 9.84 10.73
C SER A 95 5.30 8.98 11.20
N ALA A 96 5.51 8.11 12.19
CA ALA A 96 4.42 7.34 12.78
C ALA A 96 3.56 8.22 13.70
N VAL A 97 2.25 7.99 13.68
CA VAL A 97 1.31 8.67 14.58
C VAL A 97 0.86 7.72 15.66
N THR A 98 1.16 8.05 16.92
CA THR A 98 0.95 7.15 18.06
C THR A 98 -0.17 7.59 19.00
N ARG A 99 -0.79 6.62 19.67
CA ARG A 99 -1.80 6.80 20.72
C ARG A 99 -1.27 6.14 22.00
N SER A 100 -0.98 6.97 23.02
CA SER A 100 -0.38 6.66 24.35
C SER A 100 1.06 7.18 24.50
N GLU A 101 1.36 7.74 25.68
CA GLU A 101 2.70 8.16 26.10
C GLU A 101 3.54 7.02 26.70
N ALA A 102 2.97 5.81 26.81
CA ALA A 102 3.69 4.62 27.30
C ALA A 102 4.70 4.07 26.26
N ILE A 103 4.67 4.57 25.02
CA ILE A 103 5.59 4.21 23.96
C ILE A 103 6.91 4.93 24.20
N GLN A 104 7.99 4.17 24.30
CA GLN A 104 9.35 4.68 24.47
C GLN A 104 10.19 4.56 23.19
N SER A 105 9.84 3.65 22.29
CA SER A 105 10.45 3.64 20.96
C SER A 105 9.53 3.08 19.89
N VAL A 106 9.83 3.43 18.64
CA VAL A 106 9.14 2.90 17.46
C VAL A 106 10.18 2.36 16.48
N TYR A 107 10.03 1.09 16.11
CA TYR A 107 10.77 0.52 15.00
C TYR A 107 9.97 0.71 13.71
N LEU A 108 10.56 1.41 12.75
CA LEU A 108 9.98 1.79 11.47
C LEU A 108 10.68 1.05 10.34
N GLU A 109 9.89 0.58 9.38
CA GLU A 109 10.39 -0.15 8.22
C GLU A 109 9.65 0.29 6.96
N LEU A 110 10.41 0.61 5.91
CA LEU A 110 9.92 0.76 4.55
C LEU A 110 10.53 -0.33 3.70
N GLU A 111 9.69 -1.06 2.99
CA GLU A 111 10.07 -2.12 2.06
C GLU A 111 9.48 -1.80 0.68
N GLY A 112 10.26 -1.94 -0.39
CA GLY A 112 9.81 -1.69 -1.76
C GLY A 112 11.00 -1.53 -2.71
N PRO A 113 10.84 -0.77 -3.81
CA PRO A 113 11.97 -0.36 -4.66
C PRO A 113 13.10 0.35 -3.89
N VAL A 114 12.73 1.10 -2.85
CA VAL A 114 13.65 1.66 -1.84
C VAL A 114 13.26 1.11 -0.48
N SER A 115 14.25 0.65 0.29
CA SER A 115 14.03 0.13 1.63
C SER A 115 14.81 0.92 2.67
N GLN A 116 14.21 1.10 3.85
CA GLN A 116 14.83 1.78 4.97
C GLN A 116 14.30 1.21 6.29
N THR A 117 15.14 1.16 7.31
CA THR A 117 14.70 0.87 8.67
C THR A 117 15.30 1.87 9.65
N ARG A 118 14.56 2.18 10.72
CA ARG A 118 15.02 3.07 11.78
C ARG A 118 14.34 2.73 13.09
N THR A 119 15.07 2.83 14.19
CA THR A 119 14.50 2.77 15.54
C THR A 119 14.54 4.15 16.14
N GLU A 120 13.37 4.71 16.44
CA GLU A 120 13.22 6.02 17.05
C GLU A 120 12.92 5.92 18.52
N ASN A 121 13.60 6.72 19.34
CA ASN A 121 13.42 6.80 20.79
C ASN A 121 12.76 8.10 21.24
N GLU A 122 12.63 9.05 20.31
CA GLU A 122 12.10 10.38 20.59
C GLU A 122 11.12 10.75 19.48
N ILE A 123 10.12 11.55 19.86
CA ILE A 123 9.18 12.13 18.90
C ILE A 123 9.82 13.36 18.22
N PRO A 124 9.59 13.57 16.92
CA PRO A 124 8.75 12.79 15.99
C PRO A 124 9.37 11.43 15.63
N TRP A 125 8.54 10.39 15.48
CA TRP A 125 8.99 9.05 15.09
C TRP A 125 9.31 9.00 13.58
N ALA A 126 10.39 9.64 13.15
CA ALA A 126 10.72 9.86 11.74
C ALA A 126 11.53 8.71 11.12
N LEU A 127 11.01 8.08 10.06
CA LEU A 127 11.68 6.93 9.39
C LEU A 127 13.06 7.29 8.82
N PHE A 128 13.23 8.51 8.32
CA PHE A 128 14.49 8.99 7.79
C PHE A 128 15.29 9.82 8.81
N GLY A 129 14.71 10.08 9.98
CA GLY A 129 15.26 10.95 11.02
C GLY A 129 14.94 12.42 10.78
N ASP A 130 15.12 13.20 11.83
CA ASP A 130 14.77 14.63 11.90
C ASP A 130 15.90 15.47 12.50
N GLU A 131 17.16 15.08 12.28
CA GLU A 131 18.34 15.74 12.87
C GLU A 131 18.94 16.84 11.96
N PRO A 132 19.17 18.08 12.46
CA PRO A 132 18.87 18.57 13.81
C PRO A 132 17.36 18.68 14.07
N ALA A 133 16.92 18.35 15.30
CA ALA A 133 15.52 18.24 15.71
C ALA A 133 14.51 19.10 14.90
N GLY A 134 13.57 18.43 14.24
CA GLY A 134 12.58 19.03 13.34
C GLY A 134 13.05 19.25 11.89
N ASN A 135 14.29 18.86 11.55
CA ASN A 135 14.79 18.88 10.17
C ASN A 135 14.74 17.47 9.57
N PHE A 136 13.60 17.13 8.97
CA PHE A 136 13.34 15.81 8.41
C PHE A 136 14.25 15.53 7.22
N ALA A 137 15.04 14.46 7.33
CA ALA A 137 15.64 13.85 6.16
C ALA A 137 14.55 13.11 5.36
N GLY A 138 14.81 12.88 4.07
CA GLY A 138 13.89 12.16 3.20
C GLY A 138 14.57 11.16 2.28
N GLY A 139 13.79 10.18 1.85
CA GLY A 139 14.18 9.17 0.87
C GLY A 139 13.58 9.49 -0.49
N ASN A 140 14.39 9.32 -1.55
CA ASN A 140 13.91 9.50 -2.92
C ASN A 140 13.21 8.22 -3.38
N LEU A 141 11.88 8.23 -3.38
CA LEU A 141 11.05 7.08 -3.73
C LEU A 141 10.85 7.01 -5.25
N SER A 142 11.22 5.88 -5.85
CA SER A 142 10.91 5.57 -7.24
C SER A 142 9.58 4.83 -7.35
N ALA A 143 9.02 4.78 -8.57
CA ALA A 143 7.77 4.11 -8.85
C ALA A 143 7.77 2.64 -8.41
N GLY A 144 6.67 2.21 -7.81
CA GLY A 144 6.44 0.85 -7.33
C GLY A 144 5.61 0.82 -6.05
N THR A 145 5.29 -0.39 -5.60
CA THR A 145 4.52 -0.61 -4.39
C THR A 145 5.43 -0.69 -3.17
N TYR A 146 5.04 0.00 -2.10
CA TYR A 146 5.77 0.05 -0.84
C TYR A 146 4.91 -0.48 0.30
N THR A 147 5.58 -1.10 1.28
CA THR A 147 5.00 -1.45 2.57
C THR A 147 5.73 -0.67 3.66
N LEU A 148 5.00 0.19 4.38
CA LEU A 148 5.47 0.95 5.53
C LEU A 148 4.91 0.32 6.80
N LYS A 149 5.80 -0.02 7.73
CA LYS A 149 5.47 -0.65 9.01
C LYS A 149 6.01 0.18 10.17
N GLY A 150 5.30 0.12 11.27
CA GLY A 150 5.70 0.71 12.54
C GLY A 150 5.31 -0.22 13.68
N THR A 151 6.26 -0.51 14.57
CA THR A 151 6.02 -1.32 15.76
C THR A 151 6.41 -0.49 17.00
N PRO A 152 5.48 -0.15 17.89
CA PRO A 152 5.79 0.58 19.12
C PRO A 152 6.29 -0.38 20.21
N TYR A 153 7.13 0.13 21.10
CA TYR A 153 7.76 -0.61 22.18
C TYR A 153 7.72 0.18 23.49
N ALA A 154 7.57 -0.55 24.61
CA ALA A 154 7.51 0.03 25.95
C ALA A 154 8.89 0.44 26.50
N GLY A 155 9.98 0.04 25.85
CA GLY A 155 11.36 0.41 26.20
C GLY A 155 12.06 1.11 25.03
N ASN A 156 13.10 1.88 25.32
CA ASN A 156 13.98 2.47 24.30
C ASN A 156 14.66 1.39 23.44
N GLY A 157 15.01 1.72 22.21
CA GLY A 157 15.81 0.89 21.31
C GLY A 157 15.08 -0.38 20.87
N ALA A 158 13.77 -0.28 20.62
CA ALA A 158 12.89 -1.41 20.29
C ALA A 158 12.93 -2.53 21.35
N SER A 159 12.98 -2.16 22.63
CA SER A 159 13.07 -3.11 23.75
C SER A 159 11.80 -3.18 24.59
N GLY A 160 11.72 -4.18 25.48
CA GLY A 160 10.53 -4.39 26.32
C GLY A 160 9.36 -5.03 25.56
N LYS A 161 8.14 -4.85 26.09
CA LYS A 161 6.92 -5.36 25.44
C LYS A 161 6.64 -4.56 24.17
N SER A 162 6.43 -5.25 23.06
CA SER A 162 5.96 -4.62 21.81
C SER A 162 4.44 -4.46 21.81
N GLY A 163 3.97 -3.40 21.16
CA GLY A 163 2.59 -3.24 20.74
C GLY A 163 2.33 -3.86 19.35
N PRO A 164 1.10 -3.73 18.83
CA PRO A 164 0.76 -4.22 17.50
C PRO A 164 1.50 -3.44 16.40
N THR A 165 1.97 -4.15 15.38
CA THR A 165 2.55 -3.52 14.19
C THR A 165 1.46 -2.91 13.32
N PHE A 166 1.55 -1.61 13.06
CA PHE A 166 0.71 -0.94 12.07
C PHE A 166 1.37 -1.07 10.70
N THR A 167 0.62 -1.57 9.70
CA THR A 167 1.10 -1.77 8.34
C THR A 167 0.26 -0.95 7.37
N LEU A 168 0.95 -0.19 6.52
CA LEU A 168 0.37 0.59 5.45
C LEU A 168 1.00 0.18 4.12
N ILE A 169 0.18 -0.08 3.11
CA ILE A 169 0.64 -0.36 1.75
C ILE A 169 0.20 0.82 0.87
N PHE A 170 1.13 1.37 0.11
CA PHE A 170 0.88 2.49 -0.81
C PHE A 170 1.67 2.29 -2.12
N ASN A 171 1.29 3.02 -3.16
CA ASN A 171 1.96 3.00 -4.45
C ASN A 171 2.67 4.33 -4.72
N VAL A 172 3.75 4.26 -5.49
CA VAL A 172 4.42 5.42 -6.07
C VAL A 172 4.35 5.29 -7.59
N GLU A 173 3.98 6.35 -8.31
CA GLU A 173 3.84 6.40 -9.77
C GLU A 173 4.82 7.39 -10.43
#